data_AF-A0A964PGR0-F1
#
_entry.id   AF-A0A964PGR0-F1
#
_cell.length_a   1.000
_cell.length_b   1.000
_cell.length_c   1.000
_cell.angle_alpha   90.00
_cell.angle_beta   90.00
_cell.angle_gamma   90.00
#
_symmetry.space_group_name_H-M   'P 1'
#
loop_
_entity.id
_entity.type
_entity.pdbx_description
1 polymer ?
#
loop_
_entity_poly.entity_id
_entity_poly.type
_entity_poly.pdbx_seq_one_letter_code
_entity_poly.pdbx_strand_id
1 'polypeptide(L)'
;MVTSSNFQAAKAAGKKRLLNAVKDVPDLRDRHYERSLMQLKHPIDNRKFGFIRDQGEEGVCTGFGLAVAIDVINRKNKLGAFKPSARMLYEMAKKHDEWPGERYSGSSCRGAIRGWKNMGVCAETDWRFDPKKTGVLTIDRA
;
A
#
# COMPACT_ATOMS: atom_id res chain seq x y z
N MET A 1 13.13 -17.64 0.61
CA MET A 1 11.70 -17.99 0.44
C MET A 1 11.07 -18.04 1.82
N VAL A 2 10.15 -17.12 2.15
CA VAL A 2 9.27 -17.32 3.30
C VAL A 2 8.19 -18.30 2.82
N THR A 3 8.36 -19.57 3.15
CA THR A 3 7.35 -20.59 2.84
C THR A 3 6.07 -20.23 3.60
N SER A 4 4.92 -20.40 2.95
CA SER A 4 3.57 -20.05 3.43
C SER A 4 3.13 -20.74 4.74
N SER A 5 4.01 -21.53 5.35
CA SER A 5 3.73 -22.48 6.42
C SER A 5 3.63 -21.86 7.83
N ASN A 6 3.99 -20.58 8.03
CA ASN A 6 4.03 -19.96 9.38
C ASN A 6 3.19 -18.69 9.56
N PHE A 7 2.29 -18.35 8.63
CA PHE A 7 1.46 -17.16 8.78
C PHE A 7 0.26 -17.41 9.68
N GLN A 8 0.10 -16.57 10.71
CA GLN A 8 -1.06 -16.63 11.60
C GLN A 8 -2.31 -16.14 10.88
N ALA A 9 -3.46 -16.71 11.22
CA ALA A 9 -4.75 -16.23 10.78
C ALA A 9 -5.50 -15.59 11.95
N ALA A 10 -6.06 -14.40 11.72
CA ALA A 10 -6.87 -13.68 12.70
C ALA A 10 -8.33 -13.59 12.22
N LYS A 11 -9.27 -13.57 13.15
CA LYS A 11 -10.69 -13.30 12.85
C LYS A 11 -10.92 -11.80 12.99
N ALA A 12 -11.29 -11.14 11.90
CA ALA A 12 -11.61 -9.71 11.88
C ALA A 12 -12.90 -9.49 11.08
N ALA A 13 -13.84 -8.71 11.63
CA ALA A 13 -15.14 -8.42 11.00
C ALA A 13 -15.89 -9.68 10.51
N GLY A 14 -15.83 -10.77 11.28
CA GLY A 14 -16.49 -12.05 10.95
C GLY A 14 -15.76 -12.92 9.91
N LYS A 15 -14.66 -12.44 9.31
CA LYS A 15 -13.89 -13.18 8.30
C LYS A 15 -12.51 -13.59 8.82
N LYS A 16 -11.99 -14.71 8.31
CA LYS A 16 -10.61 -15.15 8.57
C LYS A 16 -9.67 -14.37 7.65
N ARG A 17 -8.69 -13.68 8.22
CA ARG A 17 -7.68 -12.89 7.50
C ARG A 17 -6.30 -13.47 7.76
N LEU A 18 -5.48 -13.59 6.73
CA LEU A 18 -4.09 -14.03 6.86
C LEU A 18 -3.21 -12.84 7.27
N LEU A 19 -2.43 -12.99 8.34
CA LEU A 19 -1.46 -12.00 8.78
C LEU A 19 -0.09 -12.32 8.18
N ASN A 20 0.10 -11.90 6.93
CA ASN A 20 1.30 -12.21 6.15
C ASN A 20 2.18 -10.99 5.84
N ALA A 21 2.06 -9.92 6.61
CA ALA A 21 2.96 -8.78 6.52
C ALA A 21 4.34 -9.16 7.06
N VAL A 22 5.37 -9.00 6.23
CA VAL A 22 6.77 -9.29 6.56
C VAL A 22 7.58 -8.00 6.42
N LYS A 23 8.62 -7.85 7.23
CA LYS A 23 9.55 -6.72 7.15
C LYS A 23 10.39 -6.81 5.87
N ASP A 24 10.55 -5.68 5.17
CA ASP A 24 11.46 -5.60 4.03
C ASP A 24 12.91 -5.87 4.44
N VAL A 25 13.67 -6.51 3.55
CA VAL A 25 15.11 -6.76 3.74
C VAL A 25 15.84 -5.43 3.76
N PRO A 26 16.72 -5.12 4.73
CA PRO A 26 17.44 -3.86 4.77
C PRO A 26 18.24 -3.57 3.48
N ASP A 27 18.18 -2.32 3.00
CA ASP A 27 18.96 -1.84 1.85
C ASP A 27 19.73 -0.57 2.25
N LEU A 28 21.04 -0.53 1.99
CA LEU A 28 21.90 0.61 2.30
C LEU A 28 21.53 1.89 1.53
N ARG A 29 20.74 1.78 0.46
CA ARG A 29 20.26 2.90 -0.36
C ARG A 29 18.97 3.51 0.20
N ASP A 30 18.33 2.86 1.17
CA ASP A 30 17.13 3.40 1.80
C ASP A 30 17.47 4.70 2.54
N ARG A 31 16.71 5.76 2.27
CA ARG A 31 16.91 7.06 2.94
C ARG A 31 16.45 6.97 4.39
N HIS A 32 17.34 7.36 5.30
CA HIS A 32 16.96 7.56 6.68
C HIS A 32 15.99 8.73 6.80
N TYR A 33 14.92 8.55 7.57
CA TYR A 33 13.99 9.62 7.85
C TYR A 33 14.61 10.61 8.86
N GLU A 34 14.94 11.81 8.37
CA GLU A 34 15.45 12.90 9.19
C GLU A 34 14.30 13.76 9.72
N ARG A 35 14.16 13.79 11.05
CA ARG A 35 13.13 14.58 11.74
C ARG A 35 13.66 15.94 12.12
N SER A 36 12.82 16.97 11.99
CA SER A 36 13.06 18.23 12.69
C SER A 36 13.00 18.01 14.21
N LEU A 37 13.96 18.56 14.95
CA LEU A 37 13.99 18.55 16.42
C LEU A 37 13.04 19.60 17.01
N MET A 38 11.79 19.60 16.54
CA MET A 38 10.72 20.49 17.01
C MET A 38 9.88 19.80 18.07
N GLN A 39 9.37 20.58 19.02
CA GLN A 39 8.41 20.07 20.01
C GLN A 39 7.11 19.66 19.31
N LEU A 40 6.69 18.41 19.50
CA LEU A 40 5.45 17.90 18.95
C LEU A 40 4.26 18.36 19.80
N LYS A 41 3.19 18.79 19.13
CA LYS A 41 1.89 19.04 19.78
C LYS A 41 1.30 17.70 20.19
N HIS A 42 0.91 17.56 21.45
CA HIS A 42 0.17 16.40 21.94
C HIS A 42 -1.26 16.81 22.34
N PRO A 43 -2.29 16.06 21.93
CA PRO A 43 -2.25 14.82 21.13
C PRO A 43 -2.17 15.07 19.60
N ILE A 44 -1.53 14.13 18.88
CA ILE A 44 -1.61 14.08 17.41
C ILE A 44 -2.72 13.10 17.02
N ASP A 45 -3.78 13.60 16.40
CA ASP A 45 -4.85 12.78 15.84
C ASP A 45 -4.99 13.01 14.34
N ASN A 46 -4.58 12.02 13.54
CA ASN A 46 -4.70 12.04 12.08
C ASN A 46 -5.91 11.25 11.57
N ARG A 47 -6.76 10.68 12.43
CA ARG A 47 -7.88 9.81 12.02
C ARG A 47 -8.88 10.51 11.10
N LYS A 48 -9.05 11.83 11.26
CA LYS A 48 -9.91 12.65 10.39
C LYS A 48 -9.44 12.77 8.94
N PHE A 49 -8.17 12.49 8.67
CA PHE A 49 -7.58 12.67 7.34
C PHE A 49 -7.61 11.39 6.51
N GLY A 50 -7.77 10.20 7.09
CA GLY A 50 -7.77 8.95 6.33
C GLY A 50 -9.11 8.25 6.41
N PHE A 51 -9.51 7.59 5.32
CA PHE A 51 -10.64 6.66 5.37
C PHE A 51 -10.19 5.22 5.51
N ILE A 52 -10.92 4.46 6.33
CA ILE A 52 -10.76 3.00 6.39
C ILE A 52 -11.21 2.42 5.05
N ARG A 53 -10.40 1.53 4.48
CA ARG A 53 -10.65 0.84 3.22
C ARG A 53 -10.73 -0.67 3.48
N ASP A 54 -11.45 -1.42 2.64
CA ASP A 54 -11.57 -2.88 2.74
C ASP A 54 -10.84 -3.56 1.58
N GLN A 55 -9.74 -4.24 1.90
CA GLN A 55 -8.97 -5.02 0.93
C GLN A 55 -9.59 -6.39 0.61
N GLY A 56 -10.65 -6.78 1.30
CA GLY A 56 -11.18 -8.13 1.18
C GLY A 56 -10.16 -9.18 1.63
N GLU A 57 -10.13 -10.31 0.95
CA GLU A 57 -9.29 -11.47 1.29
C GLU A 57 -7.98 -11.51 0.49
N GLU A 58 -7.81 -10.58 -0.46
CA GLU A 58 -6.61 -10.48 -1.28
C GLU A 58 -5.45 -9.87 -0.48
N GLY A 59 -4.23 -10.37 -0.71
CA GLY A 59 -3.00 -9.92 -0.05
C GLY A 59 -2.50 -8.55 -0.54
N VAL A 60 -3.36 -7.55 -0.65
CA VAL A 60 -3.09 -6.23 -1.26
C VAL A 60 -2.85 -5.11 -0.24
N CYS A 61 -2.56 -5.49 1.01
CA CYS A 61 -2.43 -4.56 2.14
C CYS A 61 -1.45 -3.41 1.86
N THR A 62 -0.36 -3.68 1.13
CA THR A 62 0.65 -2.69 0.77
C THR A 62 0.09 -1.56 -0.09
N GLY A 63 -0.70 -1.89 -1.12
CA GLY A 63 -1.36 -0.89 -1.98
C GLY A 63 -2.40 -0.07 -1.23
N PHE A 64 -3.17 -0.72 -0.34
CA PHE A 64 -4.16 -0.06 0.50
C PHE A 64 -3.53 0.88 1.55
N GLY A 65 -2.46 0.44 2.22
CA GLY A 65 -1.72 1.25 3.18
C GLY A 65 -1.14 2.51 2.53
N LEU A 66 -0.53 2.35 1.36
CA LEU A 66 0.02 3.48 0.61
C LEU A 66 -1.09 4.42 0.10
N ALA A 67 -2.22 3.89 -0.37
CA ALA A 67 -3.37 4.69 -0.80
C ALA A 67 -3.89 5.59 0.34
N VAL A 68 -3.98 5.06 1.57
CA VAL A 68 -4.39 5.85 2.74
C VAL A 68 -3.33 6.88 3.11
N ALA A 69 -2.04 6.54 3.05
CA ALA A 69 -0.96 7.50 3.31
C ALA A 69 -1.00 8.70 2.35
N ILE A 70 -1.20 8.45 1.06
CA ILE A 70 -1.34 9.50 0.03
C ILE A 70 -2.57 10.38 0.31
N ASP A 71 -3.72 9.79 0.63
CA ASP A 71 -4.96 10.52 0.97
C ASP A 71 -4.74 11.44 2.20
N VAL A 72 -4.11 10.91 3.25
CA VAL A 72 -3.76 11.69 4.46
C VAL A 72 -2.84 12.86 4.12
N ILE A 73 -1.79 12.64 3.33
CA ILE A 73 -0.84 13.69 2.92
C ILE A 73 -1.56 14.77 2.11
N ASN A 74 -2.35 14.38 1.12
CA ASN A 74 -3.07 15.33 0.25
C ASN A 74 -4.06 16.19 1.04
N ARG A 75 -4.82 15.58 1.96
CA ARG A 75 -5.77 16.32 2.81
C ARG A 75 -5.09 17.26 3.78
N LYS A 76 -3.98 16.85 4.39
CA LYS A 76 -3.20 17.73 5.29
C LYS A 76 -2.63 18.93 4.54
N ASN A 77 -2.24 18.74 3.28
CA ASN A 77 -1.70 19.80 2.41
C ASN A 77 -2.79 20.55 1.62
N LYS A 78 -4.08 20.25 1.83
CA LYS A 78 -5.23 20.85 1.11
C LYS A 78 -5.13 20.74 -0.42
N LEU A 79 -4.54 19.65 -0.93
CA LEU A 79 -4.31 19.40 -2.36
C LEU A 79 -5.56 18.87 -3.11
N GLY A 80 -6.76 19.08 -2.55
CA GLY A 80 -8.03 18.62 -3.13
C GLY A 80 -8.43 17.19 -2.75
N ALA A 81 -9.65 16.81 -3.14
CA ALA A 81 -10.25 15.50 -2.87
C ALA A 81 -9.81 14.48 -3.94
N PHE A 82 -8.62 13.91 -3.77
CA PHE A 82 -8.11 12.84 -4.62
C PHE A 82 -8.10 11.51 -3.86
N LYS A 83 -8.87 10.52 -4.34
CA LYS A 83 -8.87 9.17 -3.78
C LYS A 83 -7.96 8.28 -4.63
N PRO A 84 -6.74 7.94 -4.19
CA PRO A 84 -5.81 7.11 -4.97
C PRO A 84 -6.34 5.68 -5.15
N SER A 85 -6.07 5.10 -6.32
CA SER A 85 -6.35 3.70 -6.64
C SER A 85 -5.44 2.76 -5.83
N ALA A 86 -6.02 1.98 -4.93
CA ALA A 86 -5.27 0.96 -4.19
C ALA A 86 -4.83 -0.21 -5.10
N ARG A 87 -5.60 -0.50 -6.16
CA ARG A 87 -5.27 -1.55 -7.14
C ARG A 87 -4.03 -1.18 -7.94
N MET A 88 -3.97 0.05 -8.48
CA MET A 88 -2.80 0.50 -9.25
C MET A 88 -1.54 0.47 -8.39
N LEU A 89 -1.61 0.96 -7.14
CA LEU A 89 -0.47 0.95 -6.22
C LEU A 89 0.01 -0.47 -5.92
N TYR A 90 -0.90 -1.43 -5.77
CA TYR A 90 -0.52 -2.83 -5.55
C TYR A 90 0.13 -3.46 -6.78
N GLU A 91 -0.41 -3.27 -7.99
CA GLU A 91 0.21 -3.81 -9.20
C GLU A 91 1.56 -3.14 -9.50
N MET A 92 1.69 -1.84 -9.21
CA MET A 92 2.98 -1.14 -9.25
C MET A 92 3.96 -1.69 -8.22
N ALA A 93 3.49 -2.02 -7.02
CA ALA A 93 4.31 -2.63 -6.00
C ALA A 93 4.92 -3.94 -6.52
N LYS A 94 4.09 -4.81 -7.09
CA LYS A 94 4.54 -6.08 -7.69
C LYS A 94 5.57 -5.87 -8.80
N LYS A 95 5.33 -4.91 -9.70
CA LYS A 95 6.25 -4.60 -10.81
C LYS A 95 7.61 -4.08 -10.34
N HIS A 96 7.65 -3.35 -9.24
CA HIS A 96 8.86 -2.73 -8.69
C HIS A 96 9.48 -3.47 -7.51
N ASP A 97 8.95 -4.66 -7.21
CA ASP A 97 9.41 -5.50 -6.11
C ASP A 97 10.76 -6.16 -6.43
N GLU A 98 11.44 -6.63 -5.39
CA GLU A 98 12.77 -7.24 -5.49
C GLU A 98 12.71 -8.75 -5.78
N TRP A 99 11.52 -9.35 -5.74
CA TRP A 99 11.33 -10.79 -5.88
C TRP A 99 11.11 -11.17 -7.36
N PRO A 100 11.99 -11.99 -7.96
CA PRO A 100 11.79 -12.46 -9.33
C PRO A 100 10.61 -13.45 -9.41
N GLY A 101 9.66 -13.17 -10.30
CA GLY A 101 8.55 -14.05 -10.68
C GLY A 101 7.16 -13.52 -10.30
N GLU A 102 6.14 -13.81 -11.11
CA GLU A 102 4.78 -13.24 -10.94
C GLU A 102 3.83 -14.12 -10.11
N ARG A 103 4.32 -15.26 -9.62
CA ARG A 103 3.49 -16.32 -8.99
C ARG A 103 3.30 -16.19 -7.48
N TYR A 104 3.70 -15.09 -6.86
CA TYR A 104 3.49 -14.87 -5.43
C TYR A 104 2.33 -13.90 -5.16
N SER A 105 1.63 -14.12 -4.04
CA SER A 105 0.65 -13.18 -3.51
C SER A 105 1.33 -12.19 -2.56
N GLY A 106 0.97 -10.92 -2.67
CA GLY A 106 1.58 -9.84 -1.88
C GLY A 106 2.65 -9.05 -2.64
N SER A 107 3.16 -8.01 -1.98
CA SER A 107 4.30 -7.22 -2.46
C SER A 107 4.92 -6.41 -1.32
N SER A 108 6.18 -6.00 -1.47
CA SER A 108 6.92 -5.21 -0.47
C SER A 108 6.45 -3.75 -0.36
N CYS A 109 6.56 -3.19 0.85
CA CYS A 109 6.34 -1.77 1.10
C CYS A 109 7.30 -0.91 0.27
N ARG A 110 8.58 -1.33 0.18
CA ARG A 110 9.57 -0.71 -0.70
C ARG A 110 9.12 -0.70 -2.15
N GLY A 111 8.62 -1.84 -2.68
CA GLY A 111 8.11 -1.95 -4.04
C GLY A 111 6.98 -0.95 -4.30
N ALA A 112 6.02 -0.83 -3.38
CA ALA A 112 4.92 0.12 -3.48
C ALA A 112 5.40 1.59 -3.51
N ILE A 113 6.30 1.96 -2.59
CA ILE A 113 6.87 3.31 -2.51
C ILE A 113 7.67 3.63 -3.79
N ARG A 114 8.47 2.67 -4.27
CA ARG A 114 9.27 2.81 -5.50
C ARG A 114 8.38 2.96 -6.73
N GLY A 115 7.32 2.16 -6.83
CA GLY A 115 6.34 2.26 -7.90
C GLY A 115 5.65 3.61 -7.92
N TRP A 116 5.15 4.07 -6.77
CA TRP A 116 4.54 5.40 -6.67
C TRP A 116 5.51 6.53 -7.03
N LYS A 117 6.76 6.47 -6.56
CA LYS A 117 7.78 7.47 -6.88
C LYS A 117 8.02 7.60 -8.39
N ASN A 118 8.00 6.50 -9.13
CA ASN A 118 8.35 6.49 -10.55
C ASN A 118 7.14 6.75 -11.47
N MET A 119 5.94 6.31 -11.08
CA MET A 119 4.77 6.27 -11.96
C MET A 119 3.57 7.07 -11.44
N GLY A 120 3.60 7.54 -10.20
CA GLY A 120 2.43 8.15 -9.58
C GLY A 120 1.31 7.16 -9.30
N VAL A 121 0.07 7.65 -9.24
CA VAL A 121 -1.14 6.85 -9.03
C VAL A 121 -2.35 7.56 -9.62
N CYS A 122 -3.26 6.81 -10.25
CA CYS A 122 -4.53 7.31 -10.78
C CYS A 122 -5.64 7.37 -9.70
N ALA A 123 -6.78 7.93 -10.05
CA ALA A 123 -7.92 7.94 -9.14
C ALA A 123 -8.51 6.53 -9.00
N GLU A 124 -9.09 6.24 -7.84
CA GLU A 124 -9.83 5.00 -7.58
C GLU A 124 -10.98 4.81 -8.58
N THR A 125 -11.53 5.87 -9.16
CA THR A 125 -12.57 5.80 -10.19
C THR A 125 -12.08 5.22 -11.51
N ASP A 126 -10.82 5.49 -11.87
CA ASP A 126 -10.22 5.07 -13.14
C ASP A 126 -9.81 3.60 -13.07
N TRP A 127 -9.31 3.17 -11.90
CA TRP A 127 -9.01 1.77 -11.65
C TRP A 127 -9.47 1.34 -10.26
N ARG A 128 -10.72 0.88 -10.21
CA ARG A 128 -11.38 0.42 -8.99
C ARG A 128 -10.78 -0.89 -8.49
N PHE A 129 -10.65 -1.00 -7.18
CA PHE A 129 -10.37 -2.29 -6.56
C PHE A 129 -11.60 -3.20 -6.62
N ASP A 130 -11.42 -4.37 -7.23
CA ASP A 130 -12.38 -5.48 -7.22
C ASP A 130 -11.64 -6.75 -6.80
N PRO A 131 -12.00 -7.38 -5.66
CA PRO A 131 -11.40 -8.64 -5.21
C PRO A 131 -11.63 -9.81 -6.17
N LYS A 132 -12.68 -9.74 -7.00
CA LYS A 132 -13.05 -10.80 -7.96
C LYS A 132 -12.40 -10.62 -9.33
N LYS A 133 -11.86 -9.43 -9.62
CA LYS A 133 -11.21 -9.11 -10.89
C LYS A 133 -9.77 -8.72 -10.62
N THR A 134 -8.87 -9.66 -10.87
CA THR A 134 -7.44 -9.40 -10.94
C THR A 134 -7.14 -8.57 -12.19
N GLY A 135 -6.97 -7.27 -12.00
CA GLY A 135 -6.47 -6.38 -13.06
C GLY A 135 -4.95 -6.41 -13.06
N VAL A 136 -4.34 -6.60 -14.22
CA VAL A 136 -2.88 -6.46 -14.39
C VAL A 136 -2.57 -5.03 -14.85
N LEU A 137 -1.39 -4.55 -14.47
CA LEU A 137 -0.84 -3.30 -14.98
C LEU A 137 -0.48 -3.43 -16.46
N THR A 138 -1.14 -2.62 -17.28
CA THR A 138 -0.89 -2.48 -18.72
C THR A 138 -0.43 -1.07 -19.04
N ILE A 139 0.10 -0.84 -20.25
CA ILE A 139 0.51 0.50 -20.70
C ILE A 139 -0.68 1.47 -20.65
N ASP A 140 -1.87 1.04 -21.07
CA ASP A 140 -3.09 1.86 -21.02
C ASP A 140 -3.54 2.24 -19.60
N ARG A 141 -3.00 1.57 -18.58
CA ARG A 141 -3.32 1.76 -17.16
C ARG A 141 -2.16 2.34 -16.34
N ALA A 142 -1.03 2.61 -16.98
CA ALA A 142 0.19 3.17 -16.37
C ALA A 142 0.24 4.68 -16.60
#